data_AF-A0AB40CW92-F1
#
_entry.id   AF-A0AB40CW92-F1
#
_cell.length_a   1.000
_cell.length_b   1.000
_cell.length_c   1.000
_cell.angle_alpha   90.00
_cell.angle_beta   90.00
_cell.angle_gamma   90.00
#
_symmetry.space_group_name_H-M   'P 1'
#
loop_
_entity.id
_entity.type
_entity.pdbx_description
1 polymer ?
#
loop_
_entity_poly.entity_id
_entity_poly.type
_entity_poly.pdbx_seq_one_letter_code
_entity_poly.pdbx_strand_id
1 'polypeptide(L)'
;MNNSPVQLLLLTLLPLQLLSLASRLLHKPLAQRFNAARSALLLVSIPILLSAIFAFPNAEPSKDVAFSSELEKLKLKIDHLESILQENARILNTKTHHLDEEKMLAEALELKINSLERSLDSLKVRLLWAESRGNNFDIHMLESKVIDAVKNLEAVASAVDKLDNLVTEQWIQIQQLEQALQMAKINVAKVHKKSASKFQIKGKNIKDKISEGIFYPFQEVVGLPDSFWLGNPVSSSLISQLLDLVRRIMSTTKNFHYELQYFVKHVMETNDFTVSFANREVIFFLASAIFILPLINAWVFFWSLLRQSW
;
A
#
# COMPACT_ATOMS: atom_id res chain seq x y z
N MET A 1 -6.50 -81.20 69.39
CA MET A 1 -7.57 -80.21 69.18
C MET A 1 -7.85 -80.17 67.69
N ASN A 2 -9.09 -80.51 67.32
CA ASN A 2 -9.54 -80.68 65.95
C ASN A 2 -9.63 -79.34 65.24
N ASN A 3 -8.76 -79.10 64.25
CA ASN A 3 -8.98 -78.02 63.31
C ASN A 3 -10.14 -78.44 62.40
N SER A 4 -11.31 -77.87 62.64
CA SER A 4 -12.50 -78.08 61.82
C SER A 4 -12.20 -77.70 60.36
N PRO A 5 -12.67 -78.46 59.34
CA PRO A 5 -12.47 -78.13 57.92
C PRO A 5 -12.99 -76.73 57.55
N VAL A 6 -13.83 -76.13 58.40
CA VAL A 6 -14.34 -74.75 58.27
C VAL A 6 -13.26 -73.69 58.57
N GLN A 7 -12.32 -73.96 59.48
CA GLN A 7 -11.25 -73.02 59.84
C GLN A 7 -10.16 -72.93 58.75
N LEU A 8 -9.88 -74.05 58.07
CA LEU A 8 -8.96 -74.11 56.93
C LEU A 8 -9.55 -73.46 55.66
N LEU A 9 -10.88 -73.55 55.47
CA LEU A 9 -11.58 -72.82 54.42
C LEU A 9 -11.53 -71.29 54.68
N LEU A 10 -11.72 -70.85 55.93
CA LEU A 10 -11.67 -69.42 56.27
C LEU A 10 -10.27 -68.81 56.06
N LEU A 11 -9.20 -69.56 56.39
CA LEU A 11 -7.82 -69.08 56.29
C LEU A 11 -7.34 -68.93 54.84
N THR A 12 -7.93 -69.67 53.90
CA THR A 12 -7.55 -69.68 52.47
C THR A 12 -8.44 -68.79 51.61
N LEU A 13 -9.68 -68.51 52.04
CA LEU A 13 -10.61 -67.60 51.34
C LEU A 13 -10.39 -66.13 51.67
N LEU A 14 -9.94 -65.79 52.88
CA LEU A 14 -9.70 -64.40 53.30
C LEU A 14 -8.62 -63.68 52.46
N PRO A 15 -7.45 -64.29 52.14
CA PRO A 15 -6.42 -63.65 51.33
C PRO A 15 -6.87 -63.45 49.87
N LEU A 16 -7.62 -64.41 49.32
CA LEU A 16 -8.13 -64.35 47.95
C LEU A 16 -9.19 -63.26 47.78
N GLN A 17 -10.05 -63.06 48.79
CA GLN A 17 -11.07 -62.01 48.77
C GLN A 17 -10.43 -60.61 48.88
N LEU A 18 -9.41 -60.44 49.72
CA LEU A 18 -8.65 -59.18 49.84
C LEU A 18 -7.88 -58.85 48.56
N LEU A 19 -7.27 -59.84 47.90
CA LEU A 19 -6.59 -59.65 46.61
C LEU A 19 -7.58 -59.26 45.49
N SER A 20 -8.79 -59.84 45.49
CA SER A 20 -9.86 -59.50 44.54
C SER A 20 -10.46 -58.11 44.76
N LEU A 21 -10.38 -57.58 45.98
CA LEU A 21 -10.86 -56.24 46.34
C LEU A 21 -9.79 -55.18 45.96
N ALA A 22 -8.52 -55.50 46.18
CA ALA A 22 -7.38 -54.67 45.79
C ALA A 22 -7.29 -54.49 44.27
N SER A 23 -7.53 -55.55 43.48
CA SER A 23 -7.53 -55.47 42.02
C SER A 23 -8.68 -54.58 41.49
N ARG A 24 -9.86 -54.62 42.13
CA ARG A 24 -11.02 -53.78 41.78
C ARG A 24 -10.86 -52.31 42.15
N LEU A 25 -10.01 -51.96 43.10
CA LEU A 25 -9.66 -50.57 43.46
C LEU A 25 -8.64 -49.95 42.51
N LEU A 26 -7.79 -50.77 41.86
CA LEU A 26 -6.72 -50.30 40.99
C LEU A 26 -7.23 -49.77 39.63
N HIS A 27 -8.41 -50.21 39.18
CA HIS A 27 -8.98 -49.86 37.87
C HIS A 27 -9.97 -48.69 37.84
N LYS A 28 -10.12 -47.92 38.92
CA LYS A 28 -11.05 -46.77 38.96
C LYS A 28 -10.33 -45.40 38.85
N PRO A 29 -10.90 -44.43 38.09
CA PRO A 29 -10.31 -43.10 37.90
C PRO A 29 -10.31 -42.27 39.20
N LEU A 30 -9.33 -41.35 39.28
CA LEU A 30 -8.79 -40.73 40.50
C LEU A 30 -9.83 -40.06 41.42
N ALA A 31 -10.92 -39.50 40.88
CA ALA A 31 -11.96 -38.81 41.64
C ALA A 31 -12.79 -39.74 42.55
N GLN A 32 -12.89 -41.03 42.24
CA GLN A 32 -13.72 -41.98 43.01
C GLN A 32 -12.94 -42.75 44.10
N ARG A 33 -11.62 -42.54 44.19
CA ARG A 33 -10.75 -43.21 45.18
C ARG A 33 -10.92 -42.66 46.60
N PHE A 34 -11.27 -41.39 46.75
CA PHE A 34 -11.40 -40.75 48.08
C PHE A 34 -12.58 -41.27 48.90
N ASN A 35 -13.71 -41.59 48.25
CA ASN A 35 -14.90 -42.11 48.95
C ASN A 35 -14.73 -43.59 49.35
N ALA A 36 -13.95 -44.38 48.60
CA ALA A 36 -13.67 -45.78 48.91
C ALA A 36 -12.59 -45.95 50.01
N ALA A 37 -11.64 -45.02 50.12
CA ALA A 37 -10.63 -45.03 51.17
C ALA A 37 -11.23 -44.75 52.56
N ARG A 38 -12.24 -43.87 52.66
CA ARG A 38 -12.96 -43.57 53.91
C ARG A 38 -13.73 -44.78 54.45
N SER A 39 -14.37 -45.55 53.58
CA SER A 39 -15.14 -46.75 53.98
C SER A 39 -14.24 -47.93 54.35
N ALA A 40 -13.06 -48.07 53.74
CA ALA A 40 -12.07 -49.07 54.13
C ALA A 40 -11.42 -48.78 55.50
N LEU A 41 -11.14 -47.50 55.80
CA LEU A 41 -10.55 -47.11 57.09
C LEU A 41 -11.52 -47.36 58.26
N LEU A 42 -12.81 -47.11 58.06
CA LEU A 42 -13.87 -47.39 59.05
C LEU A 42 -14.03 -48.89 59.32
N LEU A 43 -13.85 -49.74 58.29
CA LEU A 43 -13.99 -51.20 58.42
C LEU A 43 -12.81 -51.86 59.17
N VAL A 44 -11.63 -51.23 59.14
CA VAL A 44 -10.42 -51.70 59.85
C VAL A 44 -10.40 -51.23 61.32
N SER A 45 -11.02 -50.09 61.64
CA SER A 45 -11.06 -49.57 63.03
C SER A 45 -12.00 -50.34 63.97
N ILE A 46 -13.05 -50.99 63.45
CA ILE A 46 -14.05 -51.71 64.25
C ILE A 46 -13.47 -52.94 64.97
N PRO A 47 -12.68 -53.84 64.34
CA PRO A 47 -12.10 -54.98 65.05
C PRO A 47 -10.99 -54.58 66.05
N ILE A 48 -10.29 -53.47 65.81
CA ILE A 48 -9.25 -52.95 66.72
C ILE A 48 -9.89 -52.43 68.02
N LEU A 49 -11.02 -51.73 67.92
CA LEU A 49 -11.79 -51.26 69.09
C LEU A 49 -12.42 -52.43 69.86
N LEU A 50 -12.96 -53.45 69.19
CA LEU A 50 -13.49 -54.64 69.88
C LEU A 50 -12.39 -55.47 70.58
N SER A 51 -11.17 -55.48 70.05
CA SER A 51 -10.04 -56.21 70.65
C SER A 51 -9.50 -55.53 71.92
N ALA A 52 -9.59 -54.20 72.00
CA ALA A 52 -9.19 -53.44 73.18
C ALA A 52 -10.18 -53.59 74.35
N ILE A 53 -11.47 -53.85 74.07
CA ILE A 53 -12.51 -54.01 75.11
C ILE A 53 -12.38 -55.37 75.83
N PHE A 54 -11.87 -56.41 75.15
CA PHE A 54 -11.75 -57.76 75.72
C PHE A 54 -10.45 -58.05 76.49
N ALA A 55 -9.54 -57.07 76.61
CA ALA A 55 -8.21 -57.26 77.20
C ALA A 55 -7.99 -56.54 78.55
N PHE A 56 -8.99 -56.54 79.45
CA PHE A 56 -8.80 -56.07 80.83
C PHE A 56 -8.66 -57.26 81.80
N PRO A 57 -7.51 -57.45 82.46
CA PRO A 57 -7.41 -58.28 83.65
C PRO A 57 -7.92 -57.52 84.88
N ASN A 58 -8.73 -58.21 85.67
CA ASN A 58 -9.30 -57.77 86.94
C ASN A 58 -8.19 -57.57 88.00
N ALA A 59 -8.00 -56.36 88.54
CA ALA A 59 -7.34 -56.14 89.85
C ALA A 59 -7.55 -54.70 90.43
N GLU A 60 -8.25 -54.67 91.56
CA GLU A 60 -8.28 -53.73 92.71
C GLU A 60 -8.73 -52.24 92.63
N PRO A 61 -9.46 -51.72 93.65
CA PRO A 61 -10.13 -50.42 93.63
C PRO A 61 -9.46 -49.39 94.56
N SER A 62 -8.74 -48.40 94.02
CA SER A 62 -8.48 -47.12 94.73
C SER A 62 -8.08 -45.91 93.85
N LYS A 63 -8.37 -45.92 92.53
CA LYS A 63 -7.96 -44.85 91.58
C LYS A 63 -9.11 -44.04 90.96
N ASP A 64 -10.34 -44.19 91.42
CA ASP A 64 -11.53 -43.64 90.75
C ASP A 64 -11.55 -42.11 90.63
N VAL A 65 -10.96 -41.39 91.59
CA VAL A 65 -11.01 -39.91 91.60
C VAL A 65 -10.06 -39.27 90.58
N ALA A 66 -8.86 -39.85 90.37
CA ALA A 66 -7.89 -39.33 89.40
C ALA A 66 -8.33 -39.59 87.95
N PHE A 67 -8.82 -40.80 87.66
CA PHE A 67 -9.37 -41.14 86.34
C PHE A 67 -10.63 -40.34 86.01
N SER A 68 -11.48 -40.06 86.99
CA SER A 68 -12.66 -39.21 86.81
C SER A 68 -12.27 -37.78 86.38
N SER A 69 -11.20 -37.21 86.96
CA SER A 69 -10.72 -35.86 86.59
C SER A 69 -10.12 -35.79 85.18
N GLU A 70 -9.40 -36.83 84.74
CA GLU A 70 -8.85 -36.91 83.39
C GLU A 70 -9.95 -37.12 82.34
N LEU A 71 -10.96 -37.92 82.67
CA LEU A 71 -12.13 -38.14 81.83
C LEU A 71 -12.93 -36.85 81.61
N GLU A 72 -13.13 -36.06 82.67
CA GLU A 72 -13.81 -34.76 82.58
C GLU A 72 -13.03 -33.77 81.72
N LYS A 73 -11.70 -33.70 81.86
CA LYS A 73 -10.83 -32.89 81.02
C LYS A 73 -10.88 -33.31 79.54
N LEU A 74 -10.90 -34.61 79.27
CA LEU A 74 -11.05 -35.15 77.91
C LEU A 74 -12.41 -34.78 77.30
N LYS A 75 -13.48 -34.87 78.09
CA LYS A 75 -14.82 -34.48 77.66
C LYS A 75 -14.88 -33.00 77.25
N LEU A 76 -14.37 -32.09 78.09
CA LEU A 76 -14.30 -30.67 77.75
C LEU A 76 -13.49 -30.42 76.46
N LYS A 77 -12.42 -31.18 76.24
CA LYS A 77 -11.62 -31.08 75.01
C LYS A 77 -12.38 -31.59 73.79
N ILE A 78 -13.19 -32.63 73.93
CA ILE A 78 -14.09 -33.12 72.88
C ILE A 78 -15.13 -32.05 72.54
N ASP A 79 -15.79 -31.47 73.55
CA ASP A 79 -16.80 -30.43 73.36
C ASP A 79 -16.19 -29.19 72.65
N HIS A 80 -14.97 -28.81 73.02
CA HIS A 80 -14.24 -27.72 72.37
C HIS A 80 -13.91 -28.03 70.90
N LEU A 81 -13.42 -29.24 70.61
CA LEU A 81 -13.11 -29.66 69.23
C LEU A 81 -14.37 -29.77 68.38
N GLU A 82 -15.48 -30.23 68.96
CA GLU A 82 -16.78 -30.28 68.29
C GLU A 82 -17.28 -28.87 67.94
N SER A 83 -17.13 -27.92 68.86
CA SER A 83 -17.43 -26.50 68.62
C SER A 83 -16.58 -25.91 67.47
N ILE A 84 -15.27 -26.16 67.46
CA ILE A 84 -14.38 -25.74 66.37
C ILE A 84 -14.80 -26.37 65.04
N LEU A 85 -15.14 -27.66 65.04
CA LEU A 85 -15.54 -28.37 63.83
C LEU A 85 -16.85 -27.80 63.27
N GLN A 86 -17.83 -27.53 64.14
CA GLN A 86 -19.10 -26.93 63.76
C GLN A 86 -18.92 -25.53 63.17
N GLU A 87 -18.05 -24.69 63.76
CA GLU A 87 -17.76 -23.37 63.23
C GLU A 87 -17.02 -23.43 61.89
N ASN A 88 -16.03 -24.31 61.77
CA ASN A 88 -15.34 -24.54 60.49
C ASN A 88 -16.30 -25.04 59.40
N ALA A 89 -17.27 -25.88 59.74
CA ALA A 89 -18.30 -26.33 58.80
C ALA A 89 -19.17 -25.17 58.32
N ARG A 90 -19.52 -24.22 59.20
CA ARG A 90 -20.26 -23.00 58.84
C ARG A 90 -19.44 -22.11 57.90
N ILE A 91 -18.19 -21.82 58.27
CA ILE A 91 -17.27 -21.00 57.45
C ILE A 91 -17.07 -21.63 56.07
N LEU A 92 -16.92 -22.95 56.01
CA LEU A 92 -16.78 -23.66 54.74
C LEU A 92 -18.04 -23.52 53.90
N ASN A 93 -19.22 -23.66 54.49
CA ASN A 93 -20.49 -23.51 53.77
C ASN A 93 -20.67 -22.08 53.22
N THR A 94 -20.35 -21.04 53.99
CA THR A 94 -20.40 -19.66 53.51
C THR A 94 -19.42 -19.40 52.36
N LYS A 95 -18.22 -19.98 52.43
CA LYS A 95 -17.23 -19.89 51.34
C LYS A 95 -17.69 -20.61 50.09
N THR A 96 -18.31 -21.79 50.23
CA THR A 96 -18.89 -22.51 49.09
C THR A 96 -19.95 -21.68 48.38
N HIS A 97 -20.86 -21.05 49.14
CA HIS A 97 -21.89 -20.18 48.57
C HIS A 97 -21.29 -18.98 47.82
N HIS A 98 -20.29 -18.31 48.41
CA HIS A 98 -19.58 -17.20 47.76
C HIS A 98 -18.90 -17.64 46.46
N LEU A 99 -18.27 -18.81 46.45
CA LEU A 99 -17.65 -19.36 45.24
C LEU A 99 -18.69 -19.66 44.15
N ASP A 100 -19.87 -20.14 44.51
CA ASP A 100 -20.97 -20.36 43.56
C ASP A 100 -21.47 -19.03 42.96
N GLU A 101 -21.58 -17.96 43.77
CA GLU A 101 -21.91 -16.61 43.27
C GLU A 101 -20.85 -16.06 42.32
N GLU A 102 -19.56 -16.14 42.69
CA GLU A 102 -18.45 -15.72 41.83
C GLU A 102 -18.43 -16.50 40.51
N LYS A 103 -18.72 -17.80 40.56
CA LYS A 103 -18.83 -18.64 39.36
C LYS A 103 -19.97 -18.17 38.46
N MET A 104 -21.15 -17.88 39.01
CA MET A 104 -22.27 -17.35 38.22
C MET A 104 -21.93 -15.99 37.58
N LEU A 105 -21.23 -15.11 38.30
CA LEU A 105 -20.75 -13.84 37.76
C LEU A 105 -19.73 -14.06 36.63
N ALA A 106 -18.81 -15.00 36.79
CA ALA A 106 -17.84 -15.34 35.75
C ALA A 106 -18.52 -15.86 34.48
N GLU A 107 -19.49 -16.77 34.61
CA GLU A 107 -20.28 -17.28 33.48
C GLU A 107 -21.06 -16.14 32.79
N ALA A 108 -21.66 -15.23 33.55
CA ALA A 108 -22.38 -14.08 32.99
C ALA A 108 -21.46 -13.12 32.22
N LEU A 109 -20.24 -12.87 32.73
CA LEU A 109 -19.24 -12.05 32.06
C LEU A 109 -18.72 -12.71 30.77
N GLU A 110 -18.50 -14.03 30.80
CA GLU A 110 -18.09 -14.79 29.61
C GLU A 110 -19.14 -14.71 28.49
N LEU A 111 -20.42 -14.83 28.82
CA LEU A 111 -21.51 -14.62 27.85
C LEU A 111 -21.50 -13.21 27.25
N LYS A 112 -21.23 -12.19 28.07
CA LYS A 112 -21.15 -10.80 27.61
C LYS A 112 -19.96 -10.56 26.69
N ILE A 113 -18.79 -11.10 27.02
CA ILE A 113 -17.59 -11.05 26.17
C ILE A 113 -17.91 -11.67 24.81
N ASN A 114 -18.45 -12.89 24.80
CA ASN A 114 -18.83 -13.59 23.58
C ASN A 114 -19.88 -12.83 22.74
N SER A 115 -20.79 -12.07 23.37
CA SER A 115 -21.76 -11.23 22.68
C SER A 115 -21.10 -10.00 22.03
N LEU A 116 -20.17 -9.36 22.75
CA LEU A 116 -19.43 -8.20 22.28
C LEU A 116 -18.49 -8.57 21.13
N GLU A 117 -17.79 -9.70 21.21
CA GLU A 117 -16.93 -10.20 20.14
C GLU A 117 -17.70 -10.40 18.83
N ARG A 118 -18.86 -11.07 18.88
CA ARG A 118 -19.72 -11.24 17.69
C ARG A 118 -20.20 -9.90 17.12
N SER A 119 -20.50 -8.94 17.98
CA SER A 119 -20.92 -7.60 17.57
C SER A 119 -19.79 -6.83 16.91
N LEU A 120 -18.57 -6.95 17.44
CA LEU A 120 -17.36 -6.37 16.90
C LEU A 120 -17.04 -6.96 15.51
N ASP A 121 -17.10 -8.28 15.36
CA ASP A 121 -16.90 -8.95 14.08
C ASP A 121 -17.93 -8.50 13.05
N SER A 122 -19.20 -8.40 13.44
CA SER A 122 -20.27 -7.87 12.57
C SER A 122 -20.00 -6.42 12.14
N LEU A 123 -19.56 -5.56 13.05
CA LEU A 123 -19.18 -4.18 12.74
C LEU A 123 -17.99 -4.12 11.79
N LYS A 124 -16.95 -4.91 12.05
CA LYS A 124 -15.75 -4.98 11.21
C LYS A 124 -16.08 -5.44 9.80
N VAL A 125 -16.89 -6.48 9.65
CA VAL A 125 -17.39 -6.95 8.36
C VAL A 125 -18.14 -5.83 7.65
N ARG A 126 -19.09 -5.15 8.30
CA ARG A 126 -19.83 -4.04 7.69
C ARG A 126 -18.93 -2.88 7.24
N LEU A 127 -17.97 -2.49 8.06
CA LEU A 127 -17.03 -1.42 7.74
C LEU A 127 -16.18 -1.79 6.51
N LEU A 128 -15.62 -3.00 6.48
CA LEU A 128 -14.83 -3.48 5.35
C LEU A 128 -15.67 -3.57 4.06
N TRP A 129 -16.93 -3.98 4.15
CA TRP A 129 -17.84 -4.00 3.01
C TRP A 129 -18.17 -2.59 2.49
N ALA A 130 -18.36 -1.62 3.38
CA ALA A 130 -18.59 -0.23 2.99
C ALA A 130 -17.37 0.37 2.29
N GLU A 131 -16.18 0.18 2.86
CA GLU A 131 -14.90 0.63 2.29
C GLU A 131 -14.65 -0.03 0.93
N SER A 132 -14.86 -1.35 0.84
CA SER A 132 -14.74 -2.11 -0.41
C SER A 132 -15.65 -1.58 -1.51
N ARG A 133 -16.89 -1.18 -1.18
CA ARG A 133 -17.81 -0.54 -2.13
C ARG A 133 -17.34 0.83 -2.59
N GLY A 134 -16.84 1.65 -1.67
CA GLY A 134 -16.25 2.96 -2.00
C GLY A 134 -15.08 2.80 -2.97
N ASN A 135 -14.14 1.93 -2.64
CA ASN A 135 -12.99 1.63 -3.49
C ASN A 135 -13.40 1.10 -4.87
N ASN A 136 -14.41 0.23 -4.95
CA ASN A 136 -14.89 -0.27 -6.25
C ASN A 136 -15.49 0.85 -7.12
N PHE A 137 -16.18 1.83 -6.51
CA PHE A 137 -16.69 2.98 -7.24
C PHE A 137 -15.55 3.89 -7.74
N ASP A 138 -14.56 4.15 -6.88
CA ASP A 138 -13.39 4.96 -7.23
C ASP A 138 -12.56 4.31 -8.35
N ILE A 139 -12.40 2.99 -8.32
CA ILE A 139 -11.74 2.23 -9.40
C ILE A 139 -12.45 2.47 -10.73
N HIS A 140 -13.78 2.30 -10.79
CA HIS A 140 -14.50 2.52 -12.05
C HIS A 140 -14.46 3.97 -12.54
N MET A 141 -14.48 4.94 -11.63
CA MET A 141 -14.32 6.36 -11.97
C MET A 141 -12.92 6.64 -12.52
N LEU A 142 -11.87 6.02 -11.95
CA LEU A 142 -10.51 6.15 -12.44
C LEU A 142 -10.34 5.46 -13.80
N GLU A 143 -10.88 4.26 -13.97
CA GLU A 143 -10.89 3.53 -15.25
C GLU A 143 -11.51 4.37 -16.36
N SER A 144 -12.68 5.00 -16.12
CA SER A 144 -13.33 5.84 -17.13
C SER A 144 -12.46 7.04 -17.52
N LYS A 145 -11.84 7.71 -16.54
CA LYS A 145 -10.94 8.84 -16.78
C LYS A 145 -9.69 8.42 -17.56
N VAL A 146 -9.14 7.25 -17.26
CA VAL A 146 -7.99 6.69 -17.99
C VAL A 146 -8.39 6.37 -19.43
N ILE A 147 -9.55 5.76 -19.66
CA ILE A 147 -10.06 5.47 -21.01
C ILE A 147 -10.21 6.76 -21.82
N ASP A 148 -10.77 7.82 -21.24
CA ASP A 148 -10.94 9.10 -21.92
C ASP A 148 -9.58 9.77 -22.22
N ALA A 149 -8.64 9.72 -21.27
CA ALA A 149 -7.28 10.21 -21.48
C ALA A 149 -6.55 9.44 -22.59
N VAL A 150 -6.71 8.11 -22.66
CA VAL A 150 -6.12 7.27 -23.71
C VAL A 150 -6.69 7.62 -25.08
N LYS A 151 -8.02 7.81 -25.21
CA LYS A 151 -8.63 8.25 -26.48
C LYS A 151 -8.11 9.60 -26.95
N ASN A 152 -7.97 10.55 -26.01
CA ASN A 152 -7.40 11.86 -26.33
C ASN A 152 -5.94 11.74 -26.77
N LEU A 153 -5.15 10.88 -26.12
CA LEU A 153 -3.76 10.62 -26.51
C LEU A 153 -3.67 9.99 -27.91
N GLU A 154 -4.55 9.05 -28.24
CA GLU A 154 -4.62 8.45 -29.58
C GLU A 154 -4.97 9.48 -30.66
N ALA A 155 -5.90 10.40 -30.37
CA ALA A 155 -6.21 11.50 -31.27
C ALA A 155 -5.02 12.44 -31.48
N VAL A 156 -4.28 12.76 -30.42
CA VAL A 156 -3.05 13.57 -30.50
C VAL A 156 -1.96 12.83 -31.29
N ALA A 157 -1.76 11.53 -31.05
CA ALA A 157 -0.81 10.72 -31.79
C ALA A 157 -1.11 10.71 -33.30
N SER A 158 -2.38 10.53 -33.69
CA SER A 158 -2.79 10.61 -35.10
C SER A 158 -2.53 11.99 -35.72
N ALA A 159 -2.71 13.06 -34.95
CA ALA A 159 -2.38 14.41 -35.41
C ALA A 159 -0.87 14.60 -35.61
N VAL A 160 -0.04 14.05 -34.71
CA VAL A 160 1.43 14.07 -34.82
C VAL A 160 1.90 13.28 -36.04
N ASP A 161 1.36 12.09 -36.30
CA ASP A 161 1.72 11.30 -37.48
C ASP A 161 1.39 12.03 -38.79
N LYS A 162 0.24 12.72 -38.85
CA LYS A 162 -0.11 13.56 -40.00
C LYS A 162 0.86 14.73 -40.16
N LEU A 163 1.27 15.34 -39.06
CA LEU A 163 2.24 16.44 -39.07
C LEU A 163 3.62 15.95 -39.54
N ASP A 164 4.06 14.78 -39.09
CA ASP A 164 5.34 14.18 -39.48
C ASP A 164 5.41 13.91 -40.99
N ASN A 165 4.34 13.34 -41.56
CA ASN A 165 4.21 13.16 -43.01
C ASN A 165 4.29 14.49 -43.78
N LEU A 166 3.62 15.53 -43.28
CA LEU A 166 3.64 16.87 -43.91
C LEU A 166 5.02 17.52 -43.82
N VAL A 167 5.67 17.46 -42.66
CA VAL A 167 7.02 18.02 -42.46
C VAL A 167 8.03 17.31 -43.35
N THR A 168 7.92 16.00 -43.49
CA THR A 168 8.78 15.21 -44.39
C THR A 168 8.59 15.63 -45.84
N GLU A 169 7.36 15.80 -46.30
CA GLU A 169 7.06 16.28 -47.66
C GLU A 169 7.59 17.70 -47.90
N GLN A 170 7.35 18.62 -46.97
CA GLN A 170 7.86 20.00 -47.05
C GLN A 170 9.40 20.03 -47.06
N TRP A 171 10.06 19.15 -46.31
CA TRP A 171 11.51 19.02 -46.31
C TRP A 171 12.05 18.60 -47.68
N ILE A 172 11.43 17.62 -48.35
CA ILE A 172 11.80 17.20 -49.70
C ILE A 172 11.65 18.39 -50.69
N GLN A 173 10.56 19.15 -50.59
CA GLN A 173 10.32 20.30 -51.45
C GLN A 173 11.38 21.41 -51.26
N ILE A 174 11.76 21.71 -50.02
CA ILE A 174 12.83 22.67 -49.72
C ILE A 174 14.15 22.22 -50.35
N GLN A 175 14.50 20.94 -50.22
CA GLN A 175 15.72 20.37 -50.82
C GLN A 175 15.72 20.51 -52.35
N GLN A 176 14.60 20.22 -53.02
CA GLN A 176 14.48 20.39 -54.47
C GLN A 176 14.62 21.86 -54.89
N LEU A 177 14.02 22.78 -54.14
CA LEU A 177 14.11 24.21 -54.41
C LEU A 177 15.54 24.74 -54.22
N GLU A 178 16.24 24.27 -53.19
CA GLU A 178 17.64 24.60 -52.95
C GLU A 178 18.52 24.14 -54.13
N GLN A 179 18.34 22.91 -54.61
CA GLN A 179 19.06 22.39 -55.77
C GLN A 179 18.78 23.20 -57.05
N ALA A 180 17.51 23.52 -57.32
CA ALA A 180 17.12 24.31 -58.48
C ALA A 180 17.75 25.72 -58.44
N LEU A 181 17.79 26.34 -57.26
CA LEU A 181 18.42 27.64 -57.03
C LEU A 181 19.93 27.58 -57.28
N GLN A 182 20.63 26.55 -56.80
CA GLN A 182 22.06 26.38 -57.07
C GLN A 182 22.34 26.18 -58.57
N MET A 183 21.53 25.39 -59.26
CA MET A 183 21.65 25.19 -60.71
C MET A 183 21.39 26.48 -61.48
N ALA A 184 20.40 27.27 -61.06
CA ALA A 184 20.12 28.59 -61.64
C ALA A 184 21.31 29.55 -61.46
N LYS A 185 21.90 29.63 -60.25
CA LYS A 185 23.11 30.42 -59.97
C LYS A 185 24.27 30.02 -60.89
N ILE A 186 24.55 28.72 -61.01
CA ILE A 186 25.61 28.20 -61.89
C ILE A 186 25.35 28.57 -63.35
N ASN A 187 24.10 28.45 -63.81
CA ASN A 187 23.72 28.76 -65.18
C ASN A 187 23.85 30.27 -65.48
N VAL A 188 23.43 31.14 -64.57
CA VAL A 188 23.61 32.60 -64.67
C VAL A 188 25.09 32.96 -64.72
N ALA A 189 25.92 32.40 -63.83
CA ALA A 189 27.36 32.61 -63.84
C ALA A 189 28.03 32.15 -65.16
N LYS A 190 27.61 31.01 -65.72
CA LYS A 190 28.07 30.53 -67.04
C LYS A 190 27.68 31.48 -68.17
N VAL A 191 26.47 32.05 -68.14
CA VAL A 191 26.00 33.05 -69.12
C VAL A 191 26.81 34.34 -68.99
N HIS A 192 27.02 34.83 -67.77
CA HIS A 192 27.83 36.02 -67.51
C HIS A 192 29.27 35.84 -68.02
N LYS A 193 29.91 34.69 -67.77
CA LYS A 193 31.25 34.38 -68.30
C LYS A 193 31.29 34.35 -69.83
N LYS A 194 30.27 33.80 -70.50
CA LYS A 194 30.14 33.80 -71.98
C LYS A 194 29.87 35.19 -72.56
N SER A 195 29.18 36.07 -71.83
CA SER A 195 28.94 37.45 -72.25
C SER A 195 30.19 38.32 -72.07
N ALA A 196 30.93 38.17 -70.95
CA ALA A 196 32.19 38.86 -70.72
C ALA A 196 33.27 38.45 -71.74
N SER A 197 33.27 37.18 -72.19
CA SER A 197 34.17 36.73 -73.26
C SER A 197 33.77 37.21 -74.66
N LYS A 198 32.54 37.69 -74.86
CA LYS A 198 32.09 38.28 -76.15
C LYS A 198 32.38 39.78 -76.25
N PHE A 199 32.62 40.47 -75.13
CA PHE A 199 32.93 41.91 -75.09
C PHE A 199 34.43 42.24 -75.19
N GLN A 200 35.31 41.23 -75.28
CA GLN A 200 36.70 41.42 -75.71
C GLN A 200 36.88 40.87 -77.12
N ILE A 201 36.47 41.61 -78.15
CA ILE A 201 37.13 41.65 -79.47
C ILE A 201 36.59 42.87 -80.24
N LYS A 202 37.53 43.78 -80.52
CA LYS A 202 37.56 44.81 -81.57
C LYS A 202 36.46 45.87 -81.60
N GLY A 203 36.86 47.06 -81.11
CA GLY A 203 36.33 48.32 -81.60
C GLY A 203 36.57 48.50 -83.10
N LYS A 204 35.55 49.05 -83.77
CA LYS A 204 35.69 49.97 -84.89
C LYS A 204 34.36 50.71 -85.08
N ASN A 205 34.45 52.02 -84.90
CA ASN A 205 33.62 53.11 -85.42
C ASN A 205 32.38 52.72 -86.24
N ILE A 206 31.20 52.98 -85.70
CA ILE A 206 30.06 53.48 -86.47
C ILE A 206 29.44 54.61 -85.64
N LYS A 207 29.83 55.85 -85.99
CA LYS A 207 29.06 57.03 -85.65
C LYS A 207 27.81 57.00 -86.55
N ASP A 208 26.66 57.15 -85.89
CA ASP A 208 25.41 57.72 -86.38
C ASP A 208 24.20 56.79 -86.23
N LYS A 209 23.18 57.35 -85.55
CA LYS A 209 21.76 56.99 -85.60
C LYS A 209 21.37 55.62 -85.01
N ILE A 210 20.92 55.65 -83.76
CA ILE A 210 19.49 55.71 -83.39
C ILE A 210 19.43 55.71 -81.86
N SER A 211 19.17 56.89 -81.31
CA SER A 211 18.62 57.07 -79.98
C SER A 211 17.15 56.66 -80.02
N GLU A 212 16.85 55.43 -79.62
CA GLU A 212 15.55 54.94 -79.11
C GLU A 212 15.57 53.41 -79.13
N GLY A 213 15.56 52.79 -77.95
CA GLY A 213 15.63 51.34 -77.87
C GLY A 213 15.91 50.80 -76.48
N ILE A 214 14.96 51.03 -75.57
CA ILE A 214 14.68 50.17 -74.41
C ILE A 214 15.84 49.99 -73.43
N PHE A 215 15.92 50.95 -72.51
CA PHE A 215 16.36 50.70 -71.14
C PHE A 215 15.46 49.59 -70.57
N TYR A 216 15.98 48.39 -70.34
CA TYR A 216 15.31 47.41 -69.48
C TYR A 216 15.67 47.75 -68.04
N PRO A 217 14.76 48.30 -67.21
CA PRO A 217 14.97 48.22 -65.78
C PRO A 217 14.80 46.75 -65.39
N PHE A 218 15.78 46.27 -64.64
CA PHE A 218 15.72 45.06 -63.83
C PHE A 218 14.35 44.98 -63.14
N GLN A 219 13.45 44.16 -63.69
CA GLN A 219 12.18 43.87 -63.06
C GLN A 219 12.44 42.87 -61.96
N GLU A 220 12.36 43.39 -60.74
CA GLU A 220 12.18 42.66 -59.49
C GLU A 220 11.20 41.50 -59.74
N VAL A 221 11.65 40.27 -59.48
CA VAL A 221 10.82 39.07 -59.56
C VAL A 221 9.86 39.08 -58.35
N VAL A 222 8.88 39.97 -58.42
CA VAL A 222 7.69 39.98 -57.57
C VAL A 222 6.58 39.37 -58.40
N GLY A 223 6.41 38.06 -58.26
CA GLY A 223 5.44 37.29 -59.02
C GLY A 223 5.69 35.81 -58.87
N LEU A 224 5.65 35.30 -57.64
CA LEU A 224 5.41 33.88 -57.43
C LEU A 224 3.96 33.60 -57.88
N PRO A 225 3.70 32.64 -58.77
CA PRO A 225 2.33 32.25 -59.06
C PRO A 225 1.76 31.48 -57.86
N ASP A 226 0.87 32.12 -57.10
CA ASP A 226 0.14 31.55 -55.94
C ASP A 226 -0.79 30.36 -56.30
N SER A 227 -0.74 29.85 -57.51
CA SER A 227 -1.72 28.88 -58.03
C SER A 227 -1.14 27.57 -58.56
N PHE A 228 0.15 27.28 -58.36
CA PHE A 228 0.74 26.09 -58.98
C PHE A 228 0.61 24.77 -58.21
N TRP A 229 0.11 24.74 -56.98
CA TRP A 229 0.05 23.49 -56.22
C TRP A 229 -1.15 23.47 -55.28
N LEU A 230 -2.22 22.75 -55.65
CA LEU A 230 -3.07 21.93 -54.78
C LEU A 230 -4.43 21.65 -55.45
N GLY A 231 -4.55 20.47 -56.03
CA GLY A 231 -5.84 19.86 -56.34
C GLY A 231 -6.48 19.26 -55.09
N ASN A 232 -7.00 20.09 -54.18
CA ASN A 232 -8.12 19.74 -53.29
C ASN A 232 -8.54 20.94 -52.40
N PRO A 233 -9.83 21.34 -52.37
CA PRO A 233 -10.28 22.54 -51.66
C PRO A 233 -10.60 22.36 -50.17
N VAL A 234 -10.35 21.19 -49.57
CA VAL A 234 -10.75 20.89 -48.16
C VAL A 234 -9.60 21.10 -47.15
N SER A 235 -8.36 21.32 -47.60
CA SER A 235 -7.18 21.42 -46.72
C SER A 235 -6.73 22.85 -46.39
N SER A 236 -7.07 23.86 -47.19
CA SER A 236 -6.53 25.22 -47.02
C SER A 236 -7.06 25.92 -45.76
N SER A 237 -8.30 25.64 -45.33
CA SER A 237 -8.89 26.26 -44.13
C SER A 237 -8.33 25.68 -42.83
N LEU A 238 -8.05 24.38 -42.78
CA LEU A 238 -7.43 23.73 -41.62
C LEU A 238 -5.94 24.04 -41.52
N ILE A 239 -5.24 24.11 -42.66
CA ILE A 239 -3.83 24.51 -42.71
C ILE A 239 -3.69 25.98 -42.32
N SER A 240 -4.55 26.88 -42.81
CA SER A 240 -4.52 28.28 -42.38
C SER A 240 -4.84 28.44 -40.90
N GLN A 241 -5.84 27.73 -40.36
CA GLN A 241 -6.15 27.74 -38.93
C GLN A 241 -5.01 27.20 -38.07
N LEU A 242 -4.35 26.12 -38.48
CA LEU A 242 -3.21 25.56 -37.76
C LEU A 242 -1.98 26.48 -37.86
N LEU A 243 -1.71 27.04 -39.03
CA LEU A 243 -0.64 28.03 -39.22
C LEU A 243 -0.90 29.30 -38.41
N ASP A 244 -2.15 29.74 -38.31
CA ASP A 244 -2.53 30.89 -37.49
C ASP A 244 -2.41 30.59 -36.00
N LEU A 245 -2.73 29.36 -35.56
CA LEU A 245 -2.53 28.91 -34.19
C LEU A 245 -1.04 28.84 -33.84
N VAL A 246 -0.23 28.25 -34.71
CA VAL A 246 1.24 28.18 -34.56
C VAL A 246 1.84 29.59 -34.58
N ARG A 247 1.39 30.46 -35.48
CA ARG A 247 1.83 31.86 -35.56
C ARG A 247 1.44 32.63 -34.30
N ARG A 248 0.24 32.41 -33.76
CA ARG A 248 -0.22 33.02 -32.50
C ARG A 248 0.63 32.53 -31.33
N ILE A 249 0.86 31.23 -31.19
CA ILE A 249 1.73 30.67 -30.14
C ILE A 249 3.15 31.22 -30.26
N MET A 250 3.73 31.21 -31.46
CA MET A 250 5.07 31.75 -31.71
C MET A 250 5.14 33.25 -31.39
N SER A 251 4.11 34.02 -31.71
CA SER A 251 4.04 35.45 -31.39
C SER A 251 3.97 35.71 -29.89
N THR A 252 3.17 34.92 -29.15
CA THR A 252 3.07 35.02 -27.70
C THR A 252 4.38 34.62 -27.03
N THR A 253 5.00 33.52 -27.48
CA THR A 253 6.31 33.07 -26.99
C THR A 253 7.40 34.11 -27.27
N LYS A 254 7.36 34.75 -28.44
CA LYS A 254 8.31 35.81 -28.80
C LYS A 254 8.15 37.04 -27.89
N ASN A 255 6.92 37.46 -27.61
CA ASN A 255 6.65 38.58 -26.71
C ASN A 255 7.12 38.27 -25.29
N PHE A 256 6.81 37.08 -24.79
CA PHE A 256 7.28 36.63 -23.48
C PHE A 256 8.81 36.55 -23.41
N HIS A 257 9.46 36.08 -24.49
CA HIS A 257 10.91 36.04 -24.56
C HIS A 257 11.53 37.44 -24.53
N TYR A 258 10.91 38.44 -25.17
CA TYR A 258 11.35 39.84 -25.08
C TYR A 258 11.17 40.43 -23.67
N GLU A 259 10.05 40.13 -22.99
CA GLU A 259 9.84 40.54 -21.61
C GLU A 259 10.89 39.93 -20.67
N LEU A 260 11.20 38.64 -20.88
CA LEU A 260 12.21 37.93 -20.11
C LEU A 260 13.62 38.48 -20.38
N GLN A 261 13.93 38.86 -21.61
CA GLN A 261 15.18 39.57 -21.93
C GLN A 261 15.28 40.91 -21.21
N TYR A 262 14.19 41.68 -21.15
CA TYR A 262 14.17 42.96 -20.43
C TYR A 262 14.39 42.75 -18.93
N PHE A 263 13.74 41.74 -18.35
CA PHE A 263 13.93 41.37 -16.95
C PHE A 263 15.36 40.91 -16.66
N VAL A 264 15.90 39.99 -17.46
CA VAL A 264 17.28 39.49 -17.32
C VAL A 264 18.28 40.63 -17.46
N LYS A 265 18.08 41.52 -18.43
CA LYS A 265 18.91 42.71 -18.61
C LYS A 265 18.88 43.61 -17.37
N HIS A 266 17.70 43.91 -16.85
CA HIS A 266 17.54 44.74 -15.66
C HIS A 266 18.24 44.14 -14.44
N VAL A 267 18.11 42.82 -14.22
CA VAL A 267 18.76 42.10 -13.12
C VAL A 267 20.29 42.10 -13.29
N MET A 268 20.80 41.94 -14.52
CA MET A 268 22.24 41.95 -14.79
C MET A 268 22.85 43.35 -14.66
N GLU A 269 22.13 44.40 -15.06
CA GLU A 269 22.61 45.78 -14.96
C GLU A 269 22.58 46.32 -13.51
N THR A 270 21.74 45.75 -12.65
CA THR A 270 21.62 46.14 -11.24
C THR A 270 22.70 45.51 -10.35
N ASN A 271 23.43 44.52 -10.85
CA ASN A 271 24.36 43.72 -10.06
C ASN A 271 25.81 43.94 -10.53
N ASP A 272 26.64 44.47 -9.64
CA ASP A 272 28.02 44.91 -9.94
C ASP A 272 28.89 43.80 -10.56
N PHE A 273 28.58 42.52 -10.27
CA PHE A 273 29.32 41.37 -10.79
C PHE A 273 28.89 40.92 -12.19
N THR A 274 27.65 41.17 -12.60
CA THR A 274 27.10 40.70 -13.88
C THR A 274 26.94 41.81 -14.90
N VAL A 275 27.12 43.08 -14.50
CA VAL A 275 27.04 44.25 -15.38
C VAL A 275 28.04 44.16 -16.54
N SER A 276 29.24 43.63 -16.31
CA SER A 276 30.26 43.44 -17.35
C SER A 276 29.88 42.38 -18.39
N PHE A 277 28.92 41.52 -18.07
CA PHE A 277 28.42 40.43 -18.93
C PHE A 277 27.06 40.74 -19.56
N ALA A 278 26.45 41.91 -19.29
CA ALA A 278 25.14 42.34 -19.78
C ALA A 278 25.15 42.70 -21.28
N ASN A 279 25.81 41.89 -22.09
CA ASN A 279 25.80 41.98 -23.54
C ASN A 279 24.53 41.36 -24.11
N ARG A 280 24.07 41.89 -25.25
CA ARG A 280 22.80 41.51 -25.90
C ARG A 280 22.69 40.00 -26.13
N GLU A 281 23.77 39.37 -26.53
CA GLU A 281 23.86 37.95 -26.84
C GLU A 281 23.72 37.11 -25.57
N VAL A 282 24.39 37.51 -24.48
CA VAL A 282 24.33 36.81 -23.18
C VAL A 282 22.93 36.91 -22.59
N ILE A 283 22.31 38.08 -22.66
CA ILE A 283 20.92 38.31 -22.22
C ILE A 283 19.95 37.44 -23.03
N PHE A 284 20.14 37.35 -24.35
CA PHE A 284 19.33 36.51 -25.24
C PHE A 284 19.44 35.02 -24.85
N PHE A 285 20.66 34.51 -24.68
CA PHE A 285 20.89 33.10 -24.31
C PHE A 285 20.38 32.79 -22.91
N LEU A 286 20.56 33.70 -21.94
CA LEU A 286 20.12 33.49 -20.57
C LEU A 286 18.59 33.53 -20.45
N ALA A 287 17.93 34.48 -21.13
CA ALA A 287 16.46 34.48 -21.22
C ALA A 287 15.94 33.22 -21.92
N SER A 288 16.64 32.72 -22.95
CA SER A 288 16.27 31.48 -23.63
C SER A 288 16.44 30.27 -22.70
N ALA A 289 17.53 30.21 -21.94
CA ALA A 289 17.80 29.13 -20.99
C ALA A 289 16.78 29.10 -19.84
N ILE A 290 16.42 30.25 -19.27
CA ILE A 290 15.38 30.34 -18.23
C ILE A 290 14.03 29.84 -18.74
N PHE A 291 13.73 30.04 -20.02
CA PHE A 291 12.51 29.54 -20.64
C PHE A 291 12.58 28.04 -20.98
N ILE A 292 13.69 27.58 -21.54
CA ILE A 292 13.83 26.23 -22.10
C ILE A 292 14.17 25.18 -21.02
N LEU A 293 14.97 25.51 -20.01
CA LEU A 293 15.44 24.55 -19.00
C LEU A 293 14.30 23.94 -18.16
N PRO A 294 13.29 24.70 -17.69
CA PRO A 294 12.16 24.12 -16.96
C PRO A 294 11.35 23.14 -17.82
N LEU A 295 11.19 23.42 -19.13
CA LEU A 295 10.50 22.56 -20.07
C LEU A 295 11.26 21.25 -20.29
N ILE A 296 12.58 21.31 -20.49
CA ILE A 296 13.42 20.12 -20.62
C ILE A 296 13.39 19.30 -19.33
N ASN A 297 13.49 19.94 -18.16
CA ASN A 297 13.48 19.24 -16.88
C ASN A 297 12.12 18.57 -16.61
N ALA A 298 11.01 19.25 -16.89
CA ALA A 298 9.67 18.67 -16.78
C ALA A 298 9.49 17.50 -17.74
N TRP A 299 10.00 17.60 -18.97
CA TRP A 299 9.99 16.53 -19.95
C TRP A 299 10.80 15.32 -19.51
N VAL A 300 12.03 15.51 -19.04
CA VAL A 300 12.90 14.45 -18.52
C VAL A 300 12.29 13.79 -17.27
N PHE A 301 11.72 14.58 -16.36
CA PHE A 301 11.02 14.08 -15.19
C PHE A 301 9.81 13.22 -15.58
N PHE A 302 8.99 13.70 -16.51
CA PHE A 302 7.85 12.96 -17.05
C PHE A 302 8.27 11.64 -17.70
N TRP A 303 9.35 11.64 -18.48
CA TRP A 303 9.93 10.42 -19.04
C TRP A 303 10.47 9.47 -17.98
N SER A 304 11.03 9.98 -16.88
CA SER A 304 11.51 9.16 -15.77
C SER A 304 10.37 8.51 -14.98
N LEU A 305 9.24 9.21 -14.83
CA LEU A 305 8.03 8.70 -14.19
C LEU A 305 7.38 7.61 -15.03
N LEU A 306 7.27 7.83 -16.35
CA LEU A 306 6.80 6.83 -17.30
C LEU A 306 7.70 5.59 -17.33
N ARG A 307 9.01 5.73 -17.11
CA ARG A 307 9.94 4.58 -17.09
C ARG A 307 9.81 3.72 -15.82
N GLN A 308 9.35 4.28 -14.70
CA GLN A 308 9.15 3.53 -13.45
C GLN A 308 7.81 2.78 -13.39
N SER A 309 6.89 3.06 -14.32
CA SER A 309 5.58 2.43 -14.41
C SER A 309 5.51 1.22 -15.36
N TRP A 310 6.66 0.70 -15.82
CA TRP A 310 6.80 -0.51 -16.63
C TRP A 310 7.72 -1.53 -15.95
#